data_AF-A0A2V7XYC6-F1
#
_entry.id   AF-A0A2V7XYC6-F1
#
_cell.length_a   1.000
_cell.length_b   1.000
_cell.length_c   1.000
_cell.angle_alpha   90.00
_cell.angle_beta   90.00
_cell.angle_gamma   90.00
#
_symmetry.space_group_name_H-M   'P 1'
#
loop_
_entity.id
_entity.type
_entity.pdbx_description
1 polymer ?
#
loop_
_entity_poly.entity_id
_entity_poly.type
_entity_poly.pdbx_seq_one_letter_code
_entity_poly.pdbx_strand_id
1 'polypeptide(L)' 'MDRIQRLASEAHALYAKRAFGAGDQERLRRIRIELDQCWDLLRQRLALREAGRDPDEAEVRPADVVESYKG' A
#
# COMPACT_ATOMS: atom_id res chain seq x y z
N MET A 1 2.08 -2.82 11.68
CA MET A 1 3.36 -3.41 11.24
C MET A 1 3.17 -4.79 10.62
N ASP A 2 2.46 -5.72 11.28
CA ASP A 2 2.25 -7.10 10.80
C ASP A 2 1.55 -7.21 9.41
N ARG A 3 0.57 -6.33 9.18
CA ARG A 3 -0.21 -6.31 7.94
C ARG A 3 0.64 -6.03 6.68
N ILE A 4 1.61 -5.12 6.77
CA ILE A 4 2.49 -4.75 5.64
C ILE A 4 3.44 -5.90 5.31
N GLN A 5 4.05 -6.52 6.33
CA GLN A 5 4.96 -7.65 6.11
C GLN A 5 4.23 -8.84 5.49
N ARG A 6 3.01 -9.11 5.95
CA ARG A 6 2.16 -10.16 5.39
C ARG A 6 1.82 -9.89 3.92
N LEU A 7 1.41 -8.66 3.60
CA LEU A 7 1.12 -8.23 2.24
C LEU A 7 2.36 -8.31 1.32
N ALA A 8 3.51 -7.83 1.79
CA ALA A 8 4.76 -7.89 1.05
C ALA A 8 5.24 -9.34 0.81
N SER A 9 5.09 -10.22 1.80
CA SER A 9 5.41 -11.64 1.67
C SER A 9 4.48 -12.35 0.68
N GLU A 10 3.18 -12.04 0.71
CA GLU A 10 2.21 -12.57 -0.24
C GLU A 10 2.50 -12.09 -1.68
N ALA A 11 2.83 -10.80 -1.87
CA ALA A 11 3.27 -10.30 -3.17
C ALA A 11 4.56 -10.98 -3.66
N HIS A 12 5.55 -11.18 -2.79
CA HIS A 12 6.79 -11.87 -3.14
C HIS A 12 6.51 -13.31 -3.55
N ALA A 13 5.64 -14.03 -2.83
CA ALA A 13 5.24 -15.40 -3.18
C ALA A 13 4.49 -15.47 -4.51
N LEU A 14 3.66 -14.47 -4.81
CA LEU A 14 2.99 -14.33 -6.11
C LEU A 14 4.01 -14.02 -7.22
N TYR A 15 5.01 -13.18 -6.96
CA TYR A 15 6.13 -12.92 -7.90
C TYR A 15 7.03 -14.14 -8.14
N ALA A 16 7.21 -14.98 -7.13
CA ALA A 16 7.96 -16.22 -7.24
C ALA A 16 7.20 -17.30 -8.03
N LYS A 17 5.86 -17.22 -8.09
CA LYS A 17 5.06 -18.08 -8.98
C LYS A 17 5.25 -17.64 -10.43
N ARG A 18 5.90 -18.51 -11.22
CA ARG A 18 6.24 -18.30 -12.63
C ARG A 18 5.04 -18.13 -13.58
N ALA A 19 3.82 -18.34 -13.11
CA ALA A 19 2.58 -18.18 -13.86
C ALA A 19 1.68 -17.13 -13.18
N PHE A 20 1.72 -15.90 -13.69
CA PHE A 20 0.76 -14.85 -13.33
C PHE A 20 -0.49 -15.00 -14.20
N GLY A 21 -1.63 -15.35 -13.60
CA GLY A 21 -2.93 -15.19 -14.25
C GLY A 21 -3.43 -13.75 -14.15
N ALA A 22 -4.45 -13.40 -14.93
CA ALA A 22 -5.12 -12.09 -14.84
C ALA A 22 -5.71 -11.83 -13.44
N GLY A 23 -6.10 -12.87 -12.70
CA GLY A 23 -6.58 -12.78 -11.32
C GLY A 23 -5.48 -12.45 -10.30
N ASP A 24 -4.25 -12.90 -10.53
CA ASP A 24 -3.11 -12.58 -9.65
C ASP A 24 -2.69 -11.12 -9.81
N GLN A 25 -2.83 -10.54 -11.00
CA GLN A 25 -2.57 -9.12 -11.26
C GLN A 25 -3.51 -8.20 -10.46
N GLU A 26 -4.80 -8.52 -10.40
CA GLU A 26 -5.78 -7.79 -9.58
C GLU A 26 -5.40 -7.81 -8.10
N ARG A 27 -5.03 -8.99 -7.60
CA ARG A 27 -4.65 -9.19 -6.20
C ARG A 27 -3.36 -8.47 -5.85
N LEU A 28 -2.37 -8.52 -6.75
CA LEU A 28 -1.12 -7.78 -6.63
C LEU A 28 -1.35 -6.26 -6.62
N ARG A 29 -2.26 -5.75 -7.45
CA ARG A 29 -2.65 -4.33 -7.44
C ARG A 29 -3.22 -3.92 -6.10
N ARG A 30 -4.16 -4.70 -5.53
CA ARG A 30 -4.69 -4.42 -4.18
C ARG A 30 -3.60 -4.40 -3.11
N ILE A 31 -2.71 -5.39 -3.13
CA ILE A 31 -1.57 -5.47 -2.20
C ILE A 31 -0.67 -4.24 -2.33
N ARG A 32 -0.36 -3.82 -3.57
CA ARG A 32 0.41 -2.59 -3.85
C ARG A 32 -0.27 -1.34 -3.30
N ILE A 33 -1.58 -1.19 -3.48
CA ILE A 33 -2.35 -0.04 -3.00
C ILE A 33 -2.30 0.06 -1.48
N GLU A 34 -2.45 -1.05 -0.76
CA GLU A 34 -2.34 -1.05 0.70
C GLU A 34 -0.92 -0.75 1.20
N LEU A 35 0.09 -1.24 0.47
CA LEU A 35 1.50 -0.92 0.73
C LEU A 35 1.80 0.56 0.50
N ASP A 36 1.27 1.12 -0.58
CA ASP A 36 1.42 2.53 -0.95
C ASP A 36 0.81 3.45 0.11
N GLN A 37 -0.40 3.14 0.61
CA GLN A 37 -1.02 3.88 1.73
C GLN A 37 -0.18 3.86 3.00
N CYS A 38 0.38 2.70 3.35
CA CYS A 38 1.27 2.62 4.52
C CYS A 38 2.55 3.44 4.32
N TRP A 39 3.08 3.45 3.10
CA TRP A 39 4.24 4.26 2.74
C TRP A 39 3.95 5.75 2.71
N ASP A 40 2.79 6.16 2.20
CA ASP A 40 2.33 7.55 2.14
C ASP A 40 2.19 8.12 3.54
N LEU A 41 1.58 7.36 4.47
CA LEU A 41 1.53 7.72 5.88
C LEU A 41 2.90 7.90 6.52
N LEU A 42 3.82 6.96 6.30
CA LEU A 42 5.17 7.06 6.83
C LEU A 42 5.89 8.31 6.29
N ARG A 43 5.72 8.59 5.00
CA ARG A 43 6.29 9.76 4.35
C ARG A 43 5.64 11.05 4.84
N GLN A 44 4.32 11.08 5.00
CA GLN A 44 3.58 12.23 5.52
C GLN A 44 3.99 12.53 6.96
N ARG A 45 4.13 11.50 7.80
CA ARG A 45 4.69 11.63 9.16
C ARG A 45 6.12 12.18 9.14
N LEU A 46 6.95 11.71 8.23
CA LEU A 46 8.32 12.20 8.08
C LEU A 46 8.33 13.68 7.68
N ALA A 47 7.53 14.06 6.68
CA ALA A 47 7.40 15.43 6.21
C ALA A 47 6.86 16.38 7.29
N LEU A 48 5.84 15.96 8.05
CA LEU A 48 5.31 16.75 9.18
C LEU A 48 6.37 16.92 10.27
N ARG A 49 7.09 15.85 10.61
CA ARG A 49 8.18 15.90 11.58
C ARG A 49 9.31 16.83 11.14
N GLU A 50 9.72 16.77 9.87
CA GLU A 50 10.73 17.67 9.30
C GLU A 50 10.24 19.12 9.26
N ALA A 51 8.94 19.34 9.03
CA ALA A 51 8.31 20.66 9.08
C ALA A 51 8.06 21.17 10.51
N GLY A 52 8.42 20.42 11.56
CA GLY A 52 8.16 20.77 12.95
C GLY A 52 6.68 20.75 13.33
N ARG A 53 5.85 20.06 12.56
CA ARG A 53 4.41 19.84 12.78
C ARG A 53 4.19 18.51 13.50
N ASP A 54 2.99 18.32 14.04
CA ASP A 54 2.67 17.09 14.76
C ASP A 54 2.51 15.92 13.78
N PRO A 55 3.29 14.82 13.92
CA PRO A 55 3.20 13.67 13.03
C PRO A 55 1.90 12.85 13.22
N ASP A 56 1.05 13.19 14.19
CA ASP A 56 -0.29 12.62 14.31
C ASP A 56 -1.31 13.33 13.40
N GLU A 57 -0.98 14.50 12.83
CA GLU A 57 -1.76 15.13 11.75
C GLU A 57 -1.66 14.37 10.40
N ALA A 58 -0.89 13.28 10.34
CA ALA A 58 -0.82 12.45 9.14
C ALA A 58 -2.12 11.65 8.94
N GLU A 59 -2.99 12.15 8.09
CA GLU A 59 -4.23 11.45 7.73
C GLU A 59 -3.99 10.33 6.71
N VAL A 60 -4.51 9.13 7.00
CA VAL A 60 -4.55 8.05 6.02
C VAL A 60 -5.49 8.49 4.91
N ARG A 61 -4.98 8.74 3.70
CA ARG A 61 -5.88 8.90 2.56
C ARG A 61 -6.69 7.60 2.41
N PRO A 62 -8.03 7.66 2.46
CA PRO A 62 -8.83 6.46 2.36
C PRO A 62 -8.55 5.80 1.00
N ALA A 63 -8.42 4.47 1.02
CA ALA A 63 -8.24 3.60 -0.14
C ALA A 63 -9.34 3.71 -1.22
N ASP A 64 -10.36 4.52 -0.96
CA ASP A 64 -11.60 4.71 -1.71
C ASP A 64 -11.35 5.22 -3.14
N VAL A 65 -10.20 5.84 -3.42
CA VAL A 65 -9.86 6.38 -4.75
C VAL A 65 -9.16 5.34 -5.66
N VAL A 66 -9.39 4.04 -5.44
CA VAL A 66 -9.13 3.04 -6.49
C VAL A 66 -10.41 2.27 -6.86
N GLU A 67 -11.57 2.88 -6.62
CA GLU A 67 -12.83 2.53 -7.31
C GLU A 67 -12.87 2.99 -8.79
N SER A 68 -11.73 2.99 -9.49
CA SER A 68 -11.68 3.20 -10.94
C SER A 68 -10.85 2.14 -11.67
N TYR A 69 -10.76 0.93 -11.12
CA TYR A 69 -10.22 -0.22 -11.86
C TYR A 69 -11.25 -1.34 -12.11
N LYS A 70 -12.52 -0.99 -12.16
CA LYS A 70 -13.55 -1.80 -12.82
C LYS A 70 -14.45 -0.90 -13.65
N GLY A 71 -13.95 -0.55 -14.83
CA GLY A 71 -14.71 -0.21 -16.02
C GLY A 71 -14.09 -0.96 -17.18
#